data_AF-I0TAJ1-F1
#
_entry.id   AF-I0TAJ1-F1
#
_cell.length_a   1.000
_cell.length_b   1.000
_cell.length_c   1.000
_cell.angle_alpha   90.00
_cell.angle_beta   90.00
_cell.angle_gamma   90.00
#
_symmetry.space_group_name_H-M   'P 1'
#
loop_
_entity.id
_entity.type
_entity.pdbx_description
1 polymer ?
#
loop_
_entity_poly.entity_id
_entity_poly.type
_entity_poly.pdbx_seq_one_letter_code
_entity_poly.pdbx_strand_id
1 'polypeptide(L)'
;MTNNYAILLSLGFCKEDYKFENFKSDFGYDWTSEDLDDAIESAGFDIRNVRNCLMDILWFKVVYEYVDNKGCDREDFDCYVNGSLDTHFYFRETEVNSTEDIEELLERENEISHRQVFNA
;
A
#
# COMPACT_ATOMS: atom_id res chain seq x y z
N MET A 1 22.42 -9.54 -8.94
CA MET A 1 22.01 -8.27 -8.34
C MET A 1 21.27 -7.50 -9.40
N THR A 2 19.96 -7.41 -9.22
CA THR A 2 18.92 -7.14 -10.23
C THR A 2 18.91 -5.68 -10.68
N ASN A 3 18.63 -5.50 -11.96
CA ASN A 3 18.57 -4.24 -12.71
C ASN A 3 17.78 -3.13 -11.99
N ASN A 4 16.78 -3.53 -11.20
CA ASN A 4 15.88 -2.63 -10.50
C ASN A 4 16.55 -1.74 -9.46
N TYR A 5 17.53 -2.25 -8.72
CA TYR A 5 18.28 -1.44 -7.76
C TYR A 5 19.07 -0.32 -8.46
N ALA A 6 19.54 -0.57 -9.69
CA ALA A 6 20.23 0.43 -10.51
C ALA A 6 19.26 1.46 -11.10
N ILE A 7 18.02 1.07 -11.43
CA ILE A 7 16.95 1.98 -11.85
C ILE A 7 16.53 2.88 -10.69
N LEU A 8 16.35 2.32 -9.49
CA LEU A 8 16.11 3.11 -8.29
C LEU A 8 17.29 4.07 -8.04
N LEU A 9 18.54 3.59 -8.05
CA LEU A 9 19.69 4.49 -7.92
C LEU A 9 19.73 5.61 -8.98
N SER A 10 19.41 5.32 -10.24
CA SER A 10 19.44 6.30 -11.33
C SER A 10 18.34 7.36 -11.21
N LEU A 11 17.21 6.98 -10.60
CA LEU A 11 16.13 7.90 -10.22
C LEU A 11 16.40 8.63 -8.89
N GLY A 12 17.58 8.47 -8.29
CA GLY A 12 18.01 9.17 -7.07
C GLY A 12 17.56 8.49 -5.77
N PHE A 13 17.16 7.23 -5.82
CA PHE A 13 16.92 6.42 -4.63
C PHE A 13 18.27 5.93 -4.06
N CYS A 14 18.33 5.60 -2.77
CA CYS A 14 19.54 5.06 -2.14
C CYS A 14 19.27 3.71 -1.48
N LYS A 15 20.34 3.03 -1.04
CA LYS A 15 20.44 1.58 -0.78
C LYS A 15 19.49 0.99 0.27
N GLU A 16 18.83 1.86 1.00
CA GLU A 16 17.95 1.58 2.12
C GLU A 16 16.80 2.57 2.01
N ASP A 17 16.04 2.52 0.91
CA ASP A 17 14.76 3.21 0.89
C ASP A 17 13.82 2.46 1.85
N TYR A 18 14.02 2.76 3.14
CA TYR A 18 13.38 2.13 4.28
C TYR A 18 11.87 2.14 4.15
N LYS A 19 11.29 3.02 3.32
CA LYS A 19 9.86 3.05 3.07
C LYS A 19 9.37 1.81 2.35
N PHE A 20 10.08 1.33 1.32
CA PHE A 20 9.67 0.10 0.63
C PHE A 20 9.96 -1.14 1.49
N GLU A 21 11.06 -1.14 2.23
CA GLU A 21 11.36 -2.22 3.17
C GLU A 21 10.35 -2.28 4.32
N ASN A 22 9.97 -1.13 4.88
CA ASN A 22 8.90 -1.03 5.88
C ASN A 22 7.57 -1.45 5.28
N PHE A 23 7.18 -0.92 4.11
CA PHE A 23 5.94 -1.32 3.45
C PHE A 23 5.87 -2.84 3.24
N LYS A 24 6.97 -3.44 2.78
CA LYS A 24 7.07 -4.90 2.62
C LYS A 24 6.98 -5.63 3.96
N SER A 25 7.65 -5.12 5.01
CA SER A 25 7.59 -5.71 6.35
C SER A 25 6.18 -5.64 6.93
N ASP A 26 5.50 -4.51 6.73
CA ASP A 26 4.25 -4.19 7.40
C ASP A 26 3.02 -4.70 6.63
N PHE A 27 3.11 -4.79 5.29
CA PHE A 27 2.01 -5.20 4.42
C PHE A 27 2.31 -6.45 3.58
N GLY A 28 3.54 -6.96 3.58
CA GLY A 28 3.90 -8.22 2.93
C GLY A 28 4.14 -8.15 1.41
N TYR A 29 3.94 -6.99 0.77
CA TYR A 29 4.15 -6.83 -0.67
C TYR A 29 5.48 -6.17 -0.98
N ASP A 30 6.29 -6.89 -1.76
CA ASP A 30 7.47 -6.34 -2.42
C ASP A 30 7.10 -5.93 -3.85
N TRP A 31 7.84 -4.97 -4.39
CA TRP A 31 7.67 -4.53 -5.77
C TRP A 31 8.49 -5.42 -6.71
N THR A 32 7.97 -5.58 -7.92
CA THR A 32 8.57 -6.36 -9.00
C THR A 32 9.13 -5.43 -10.09
N SER A 33 9.83 -5.98 -11.08
CA SER A 33 10.23 -5.18 -12.24
C SER A 33 9.03 -4.64 -13.03
N GLU A 34 7.93 -5.39 -13.09
CA GLU A 34 6.71 -4.99 -13.79
C GLU A 34 6.06 -3.78 -13.08
N ASP A 35 5.96 -3.81 -11.75
CA ASP A 35 5.44 -2.66 -10.99
C ASP A 35 6.29 -1.40 -11.18
N LEU A 36 7.61 -1.58 -11.31
CA LEU A 36 8.52 -0.47 -11.56
C LEU A 36 8.36 0.08 -12.98
N ASP A 37 8.17 -0.79 -13.98
CA ASP A 37 7.89 -0.37 -15.35
C ASP A 37 6.54 0.39 -15.42
N ASP A 38 5.50 -0.11 -14.75
CA ASP A 38 4.19 0.53 -14.63
C ASP A 38 4.29 1.89 -13.91
N ALA A 39 5.10 1.98 -12.86
CA ALA A 39 5.34 3.24 -12.14
C ALA A 39 6.06 4.27 -13.01
N ILE A 40 7.01 3.83 -13.84
CA ILE A 40 7.72 4.68 -14.80
C ILE A 40 6.77 5.20 -15.88
N GLU A 41 5.91 4.32 -16.42
CA GLU A 41 4.90 4.71 -17.40
C GLU A 41 3.90 5.71 -16.80
N SER A 42 3.41 5.43 -15.57
CA SER A 42 2.45 6.25 -14.85
C SER A 42 2.99 7.64 -14.48
N ALA A 43 4.27 7.73 -14.13
CA ALA A 43 4.92 9.00 -13.81
C ALA A 43 5.10 9.92 -15.03
N GLY A 44 5.04 9.37 -16.24
CA GLY A 44 5.17 10.10 -17.50
C GLY A 44 6.47 10.91 -17.57
N PHE A 45 6.36 12.22 -17.78
CA PHE A 45 7.53 13.10 -17.90
C PHE A 45 8.15 13.50 -16.55
N ASP A 46 7.45 13.32 -15.42
CA ASP A 46 7.98 13.64 -14.10
C ASP A 46 8.53 12.40 -13.41
N ILE A 47 9.73 12.01 -13.81
CA ILE A 47 10.45 10.86 -13.26
C ILE A 47 10.65 10.92 -11.73
N ARG A 48 10.47 12.10 -11.10
CA ARG A 48 10.53 12.25 -9.64
C ARG A 48 9.31 11.64 -8.94
N ASN A 49 8.21 11.45 -9.68
CA ASN A 49 6.96 10.85 -9.18
C ASN A 49 6.93 9.33 -9.28
N VAL A 50 7.93 8.68 -9.91
CA VAL A 50 7.98 7.21 -10.02
C VAL A 50 7.87 6.55 -8.65
N ARG A 51 8.44 7.17 -7.60
CA ARG A 51 8.32 6.65 -6.23
C ARG A 51 6.89 6.64 -5.74
N ASN A 52 6.15 7.71 -6.00
CA ASN A 52 4.77 7.84 -5.58
C ASN A 52 3.90 6.83 -6.32
N CYS A 53 4.07 6.73 -7.64
CA CYS A 53 3.36 5.75 -8.45
C CYS A 53 3.66 4.31 -8.01
N LEU A 54 4.92 4.00 -7.68
CA LEU A 54 5.27 2.67 -7.20
C LEU A 54 4.62 2.36 -5.84
N MET A 55 4.53 3.35 -4.94
CA MET A 55 3.85 3.17 -3.67
C MET A 55 2.33 3.01 -3.85
N ASP A 56 1.72 3.75 -4.75
CA ASP A 56 0.29 3.60 -5.10
C ASP A 56 0.02 2.19 -5.65
N ILE A 57 0.87 1.68 -6.54
CA ILE A 57 0.77 0.32 -7.08
C ILE A 57 0.88 -0.73 -5.97
N LEU A 58 1.85 -0.59 -5.07
CA LEU A 58 2.01 -1.48 -3.93
C LEU A 58 0.79 -1.46 -3.01
N TRP A 59 0.25 -0.28 -2.72
CA TRP A 59 -0.98 -0.15 -1.95
C TRP A 59 -2.16 -0.83 -2.63
N PHE A 60 -2.33 -0.69 -3.95
CA PHE A 60 -3.39 -1.40 -4.67
C PHE A 60 -3.32 -2.91 -4.54
N LYS A 61 -2.13 -3.51 -4.43
CA LYS A 61 -2.01 -4.95 -4.16
C LYS A 61 -2.61 -5.34 -2.82
N VAL A 62 -2.34 -4.56 -1.78
CA VAL A 62 -2.96 -4.74 -0.46
C VAL A 62 -4.48 -4.62 -0.60
N VAL A 63 -4.96 -3.55 -1.23
CA VAL A 63 -6.40 -3.32 -1.40
C VAL A 63 -7.09 -4.48 -2.11
N TYR A 64 -6.53 -4.98 -3.22
CA TYR A 64 -7.14 -6.09 -3.95
C TYR A 64 -7.13 -7.42 -3.16
N GLU A 65 -6.15 -7.66 -2.29
CA GLU A 65 -6.18 -8.82 -1.39
C GLU A 65 -7.43 -8.78 -0.48
N TYR A 66 -7.74 -7.63 0.10
CA TYR A 66 -8.90 -7.49 0.97
C TYR A 66 -10.23 -7.45 0.22
N VAL A 67 -10.26 -6.81 -0.95
CA VAL A 67 -11.46 -6.76 -1.79
C VAL A 67 -11.80 -8.15 -2.32
N ASP A 68 -10.83 -8.84 -2.92
CA ASP A 68 -11.09 -10.11 -3.62
C ASP A 68 -11.22 -11.29 -2.64
N ASN A 69 -10.47 -11.28 -1.52
CA ASN A 69 -10.42 -12.43 -0.61
C ASN A 69 -11.13 -12.23 0.73
N LYS A 70 -11.34 -10.98 1.18
CA LYS A 70 -11.97 -10.66 2.47
C LYS A 70 -13.33 -9.97 2.34
N GLY A 71 -13.79 -9.66 1.13
CA GLY A 71 -15.10 -9.07 0.88
C GLY A 71 -15.23 -7.63 1.35
N CYS A 72 -14.12 -6.89 1.40
CA CYS A 72 -14.12 -5.46 1.68
C CYS A 72 -14.51 -4.66 0.43
N ASP A 73 -15.07 -3.46 0.61
CA ASP A 73 -15.33 -2.56 -0.50
C ASP A 73 -14.07 -1.77 -0.86
N ARG A 74 -13.81 -1.58 -2.16
CA ARG A 74 -12.65 -0.79 -2.62
C ARG A 74 -12.65 0.63 -2.05
N GLU A 75 -13.84 1.21 -1.86
CA GLU A 75 -14.07 2.55 -1.34
C GLU A 75 -13.67 2.71 0.14
N ASP A 76 -13.52 1.60 0.86
CA ASP A 76 -13.00 1.60 2.24
C ASP A 76 -11.51 1.95 2.29
N PHE A 77 -10.79 1.87 1.16
CA PHE A 77 -9.34 2.07 1.12
C PHE A 77 -8.96 3.39 0.44
N ASP A 78 -8.09 4.14 1.08
CA ASP A 78 -7.52 5.37 0.54
C ASP A 78 -6.02 5.47 0.83
N CYS A 79 -5.31 6.31 0.09
CA CYS A 79 -3.92 6.64 0.38
C CYS A 79 -3.60 8.08 0.02
N TYR A 80 -2.75 8.70 0.84
CA TYR A 80 -2.15 9.99 0.55
C TYR A 80 -0.66 9.79 0.30
N VAL A 81 -0.20 10.16 -0.89
CA VAL A 81 1.21 10.08 -1.29
C VAL A 81 1.66 11.43 -1.83
N ASN A 82 2.50 12.14 -1.08
CA ASN A 82 3.03 13.45 -1.50
C ASN A 82 4.45 13.34 -2.08
N GLY A 83 4.84 14.27 -2.95
CA GLY A 83 6.16 14.37 -3.58
C GLY A 83 7.35 14.60 -2.64
N SER A 84 7.11 14.74 -1.32
CA SER A 84 8.13 14.63 -0.26
C SER A 84 8.24 13.23 0.34
N LEU A 85 7.56 12.25 -0.26
CA LEU A 85 7.45 10.85 0.14
C LEU A 85 6.69 10.63 1.44
N ASP A 86 5.88 11.60 1.87
CA ASP A 86 4.95 11.38 2.97
C ASP A 86 3.82 10.49 2.45
N THR A 87 3.68 9.31 3.05
CA THR A 87 2.80 8.22 2.59
C THR A 87 1.95 7.78 3.76
N HIS A 88 0.64 7.91 3.62
CA HIS A 88 -0.34 7.49 4.62
C HIS A 88 -1.35 6.57 3.95
N PHE A 89 -1.64 5.44 4.59
CA PHE A 89 -2.60 4.46 4.10
C PHE A 89 -3.80 4.43 5.03
N TYR A 90 -4.99 4.30 4.46
CA TYR A 90 -6.24 4.37 5.21
C TYR A 90 -7.13 3.18 4.91
N PHE A 91 -7.76 2.67 5.95
CA PHE A 91 -8.87 1.74 5.88
C PHE A 91 -10.02 2.30 6.72
N ARG A 92 -11.18 2.54 6.08
CA ARG A 92 -12.39 3.13 6.68
C ARG A 92 -12.08 4.40 7.48
N GLU A 93 -11.42 5.35 6.82
CA GLU A 93 -11.00 6.64 7.38
C GLU A 93 -9.99 6.55 8.53
N THR A 94 -9.53 5.34 8.88
CA THR A 94 -8.51 5.11 9.92
C THR A 94 -7.16 4.87 9.28
N GLU A 95 -6.15 5.62 9.72
CA GLU A 95 -4.78 5.42 9.25
C GLU A 95 -4.25 4.06 9.73
N VAL A 96 -3.71 3.28 8.80
CA VAL A 96 -3.15 1.95 9.04
C VAL A 96 -1.69 1.92 8.63
N ASN A 97 -0.88 1.24 9.44
CA ASN A 97 0.55 1.13 9.23
C ASN A 97 0.95 -0.30 8.86
N SER A 98 0.05 -1.28 8.97
CA SER A 98 0.31 -2.69 8.70
C SER A 98 -0.96 -3.46 8.32
N THR A 99 -0.82 -4.69 7.83
CA THR A 99 -1.95 -5.62 7.67
C THR A 99 -2.60 -5.98 9.00
N GLU A 100 -1.82 -6.02 10.10
CA GLU A 100 -2.34 -6.31 11.44
C GLU A 100 -3.37 -5.27 11.87
N ASP A 101 -3.12 -3.99 11.59
CA ASP A 101 -4.08 -2.91 11.86
C ASP A 101 -5.41 -3.10 11.11
N ILE A 102 -5.34 -3.52 9.84
CA ILE A 102 -6.54 -3.77 9.01
C ILE A 102 -7.33 -4.97 9.56
N GLU A 103 -6.65 -6.07 9.88
CA GLU A 103 -7.31 -7.26 10.44
C GLU A 103 -7.94 -6.97 11.81
N GLU A 104 -7.27 -6.20 12.68
CA GLU A 104 -7.86 -5.77 13.96
C GLU A 104 -9.15 -4.97 13.78
N LEU A 105 -9.20 -4.08 12.78
CA LEU A 105 -10.39 -3.29 12.47
C LEU A 105 -11.54 -4.18 11.97
N LEU A 106 -11.25 -5.16 11.11
CA LEU A 106 -12.23 -6.14 10.63
C LEU A 106 -12.78 -7.03 11.77
N GLU A 107 -11.92 -7.51 12.66
CA GLU A 107 -12.33 -8.31 13.81
C GLU A 107 -13.25 -7.54 14.76
N ARG A 108 -12.91 -6.29 15.08
CA ARG A 108 -13.73 -5.44 15.95
C ARG A 108 -15.13 -5.23 15.41
N GLU A 109 -15.27 -5.02 14.11
CA GLU A 109 -16.59 -4.87 13.48
C GLU A 109 -17.40 -6.16 13.51
N ASN A 110 -16.76 -7.29 13.22
CA ASN A 110 -17.41 -8.58 13.31
C ASN A 110 -17.94 -8.82 14.73
N GLU A 111 -17.17 -8.51 15.77
CA GLU A 111 -17.65 -8.61 17.16
C GLU A 111 -18.86 -7.70 17.45
N ILE A 112 -18.83 -6.44 16.98
CA ILE A 112 -19.93 -5.50 17.18
C ILE A 112 -21.21 -5.99 16.48
N SER A 113 -21.08 -6.43 15.23
CA SER A 113 -22.18 -6.98 14.43
C SER A 113 -22.81 -8.21 15.13
N HIS A 114 -21.98 -9.13 15.63
CA HIS A 114 -22.46 -10.31 16.35
C HIS A 114 -23.19 -9.91 17.65
N ARG A 115 -22.68 -8.95 18.42
CA ARG A 115 -23.34 -8.47 19.65
C ARG A 115 -24.69 -7.80 19.38
N GLN A 116 -24.87 -7.13 18.24
CA GLN A 116 -26.15 -6.52 17.89
C GLN A 116 -27.22 -7.57 17.51
N VAL A 117 -26.83 -8.65 16.83
CA VAL A 117 -27.73 -9.74 16.45
C VAL A 117 -28.25 -10.53 17.66
N PHE A 118 -27.43 -10.74 18.70
CA PHE A 118 -27.85 -11.50 19.89
C PHE A 118 -28.62 -10.67 20.93
N ASN A 119 -28.67 -9.35 20.79
CA ASN A 119 -29.40 -8.44 21.69
C ASN A 119 -30.71 -7.88 21.07
N ALA A 120 -31.08 -8.34 19.87
CA ALA A 120 -32.33 -8.02 19.17
C ALA A 120 -33.35 -9.16 19.31
#